data_AF-A0A2M8CG65-F1
#
_entry.id   AF-A0A2M8CG65-F1
#
_cell.length_a   1.000
_cell.length_b   1.000
_cell.length_c   1.000
_cell.angle_alpha   90.00
_cell.angle_beta   90.00
_cell.angle_gamma   90.00
#
_symmetry.space_group_name_H-M   'P 1'
#
loop_
_entity.id
_entity.type
_entity.pdbx_description
1 polymer ?
#
loop_
_entity_poly.entity_id
_entity_poly.type
_entity_poly.pdbx_seq_one_letter_code
_entity_poly.pdbx_strand_id
1 'polypeptide(L)' 'LAKPAECISEFQRSFFKLAENRKILPQEILVKKEEAFKLLEPITSELGINLRRVKKLKMLEEAQASMAKFTTGENRDEI' A
#
# COMPACT_ATOMS: atom_id res chain seq x y z
N LEU A 1 -22.15 -5.58 10.86
CA LEU A 1 -20.68 -5.71 11.06
C LEU A 1 -20.22 -6.88 10.22
N ALA A 2 -19.23 -6.68 9.34
CA ALA A 2 -18.70 -7.75 8.49
C ALA A 2 -17.96 -8.81 9.33
N LYS A 3 -18.01 -10.08 8.94
CA LYS A 3 -17.28 -11.14 9.65
C LYS A 3 -15.79 -11.03 9.34
N PRO A 4 -14.88 -11.10 10.34
CA PRO A 4 -13.44 -10.93 10.12
C PRO A 4 -12.85 -11.87 9.06
N ALA A 5 -13.30 -13.12 8.99
CA ALA A 5 -12.81 -14.12 8.03
C ALA A 5 -13.18 -13.79 6.57
N GLU A 6 -14.36 -13.21 6.34
CA GLU A 6 -14.81 -12.79 5.01
C GLU A 6 -13.94 -11.62 4.51
N CYS A 7 -13.62 -10.67 5.40
CA CYS A 7 -12.78 -9.52 5.10
C CYS A 7 -11.34 -9.91 4.71
N ILE A 8 -10.73 -10.88 5.41
CA ILE A 8 -9.38 -11.38 5.10
C ILE A 8 -9.35 -12.04 3.72
N SER A 9 -10.34 -12.88 3.43
CA SER A 9 -10.44 -13.61 2.16
C SER A 9 -10.62 -12.66 0.97
N GLU A 10 -11.44 -11.62 1.14
CA GLU A 10 -11.66 -10.60 0.11
C GLU A 10 -10.40 -9.76 -0.14
N PHE A 11 -9.65 -9.43 0.92
CA PHE A 11 -8.38 -8.74 0.79
C PHE A 11 -7.35 -9.56 0.01
N GLN A 12 -7.16 -10.84 0.37
CA GLN A 12 -6.25 -11.74 -0.34
C GLN A 12 -6.58 -11.78 -1.83
N ARG A 13 -7.86 -11.99 -2.16
CA ARG A 13 -8.34 -12.02 -3.55
C ARG A 13 -8.03 -10.72 -4.29
N SER A 14 -8.22 -9.58 -3.63
CA SER A 14 -7.96 -8.26 -4.20
C SER A 14 -6.47 -8.01 -4.43
N PHE A 15 -5.62 -8.46 -3.49
CA PHE A 15 -4.18 -8.38 -3.60
C PHE A 15 -3.66 -9.22 -4.79
N PHE A 16 -4.12 -10.47 -4.93
CA PHE A 16 -3.74 -11.32 -6.07
C PHE A 16 -4.19 -10.73 -7.41
N LYS A 17 -5.43 -10.21 -7.49
CA LYS A 17 -5.90 -9.50 -8.69
C LYS A 17 -5.01 -8.32 -9.05
N LEU A 18 -4.54 -7.55 -8.06
CA LEU A 18 -3.63 -6.43 -8.30
C LEU A 18 -2.31 -6.91 -8.94
N ALA A 19 -1.71 -7.96 -8.37
CA ALA A 19 -0.47 -8.54 -8.89
C ALA A 19 -0.66 -9.12 -10.30
N GLU A 20 -1.76 -9.85 -10.55
CA GLU A 20 -2.10 -10.43 -11.85
C GLU A 20 -2.33 -9.39 -12.93
N ASN A 21 -3.06 -8.31 -12.59
CA ASN A 21 -3.37 -7.23 -13.53
C ASN A 21 -2.12 -6.42 -13.90
N ARG A 22 -1.22 -6.24 -12.94
CA ARG A 22 0.05 -5.53 -13.17
C ARG A 22 1.14 -6.43 -13.74
N LYS A 23 0.94 -7.75 -13.74
CA LYS A 23 1.94 -8.77 -14.13
C LYS A 23 3.26 -8.60 -13.36
N ILE A 24 3.16 -8.22 -12.09
CA ILE A 24 4.32 -7.94 -11.23
C ILE A 24 4.13 -8.67 -9.91
N LEU A 25 5.19 -9.34 -9.45
CA LEU A 25 5.35 -9.81 -8.08
C LEU A 25 6.37 -8.89 -7.38
N PRO A 26 5.99 -8.11 -6.37
CA PRO A 26 6.93 -7.23 -5.68
C PRO A 26 7.94 -8.04 -4.88
N GLN A 27 9.19 -7.58 -4.84
CA GLN A 27 10.22 -8.17 -3.98
C GLN A 27 10.10 -7.71 -2.51
N GLU A 28 9.63 -6.48 -2.29
CA GLU A 28 9.42 -5.90 -0.97
C GLU A 28 8.09 -5.14 -0.91
N ILE A 29 7.38 -5.24 0.22
CA ILE A 29 6.22 -4.43 0.56
C ILE A 29 6.50 -3.69 1.88
N LEU A 30 6.30 -2.37 1.87
CA LEU A 30 6.46 -1.51 3.03
C LEU A 30 5.10 -1.10 3.58
N VAL A 31 4.90 -1.28 4.88
CA VAL A 31 3.66 -0.89 5.57
C VAL A 31 3.96 -0.03 6.78
N LYS A 32 3.07 0.91 7.09
CA LYS A 32 3.18 1.75 8.30
C LYS A 32 2.41 1.18 9.48
N LYS A 33 1.24 0.60 9.20
CA LYS A 33 0.28 0.10 10.19
C LYS A 33 0.53 -1.36 10.51
N GLU A 34 0.38 -1.71 11.78
CA GLU A 34 0.53 -3.09 12.27
C GLU A 34 -0.59 -3.99 11.75
N GLU A 35 -1.81 -3.46 11.63
CA GLU A 35 -2.96 -4.19 11.12
C GLU A 35 -2.74 -4.62 9.67
N ALA A 36 -2.16 -3.74 8.86
CA ALA A 36 -1.82 -4.04 7.47
C ALA A 36 -0.68 -5.07 7.39
N PHE A 37 0.31 -4.99 8.29
CA PHE A 37 1.38 -5.98 8.38
C PHE A 37 0.80 -7.38 8.63
N LYS A 38 -0.04 -7.52 9.66
CA LYS A 38 -0.68 -8.80 10.01
C LYS A 38 -1.56 -9.36 8.90
N LEU A 39 -2.20 -8.49 8.12
CA LEU A 39 -3.05 -8.90 7.01
C LEU A 39 -2.24 -9.43 5.81
N LEU A 40 -1.04 -8.88 5.58
CA LEU A 40 -0.18 -9.23 4.44
C LEU A 40 0.83 -10.34 4.75
N GLU A 41 1.18 -10.54 6.02
CA GLU A 41 2.21 -11.50 6.44
C GLU A 41 1.96 -12.94 5.96
N PRO A 42 0.74 -13.51 6.03
CA PRO A 42 0.49 -14.86 5.54
C PRO A 42 0.73 -14.99 4.02
N ILE A 43 0.33 -13.98 3.25
CA ILE A 43 0.45 -13.98 1.79
C ILE A 43 1.91 -13.79 1.37
N THR A 44 2.60 -12.86 2.03
CA THR A 44 3.97 -12.47 1.67
C THR A 44 4.99 -13.52 2.06
N SER A 45 4.79 -14.21 3.20
CA SER A 45 5.64 -15.33 3.62
C SER A 45 5.59 -16.51 2.66
N GLU A 46 4.40 -16.90 2.19
CA GLU A 46 4.23 -17.97 1.20
C GLU A 46 4.85 -17.64 -0.16
N LEU A 47 4.79 -16.37 -0.57
CA LEU A 47 5.27 -15.92 -1.88
C LEU A 47 6.73 -15.46 -1.88
N GLY A 48 7.43 -15.52 -0.74
CA GLY A 48 8.81 -15.05 -0.62
C GLY A 48 8.98 -13.54 -0.80
N ILE A 49 7.93 -12.75 -0.52
CA ILE A 49 7.95 -11.29 -0.59
C ILE A 49 8.44 -10.74 0.75
N ASN A 50 9.43 -9.85 0.75
CA ASN A 50 9.88 -9.21 1.98
C ASN A 50 8.83 -8.21 2.48
N LEU A 51 8.30 -8.41 3.69
CA LEU A 51 7.34 -7.50 4.31
C LEU A 51 8.00 -6.75 5.46
N ARG A 52 7.98 -5.42 5.42
CA ARG A 52 8.63 -4.59 6.45
C ARG A 52 7.72 -3.48 6.97
N ARG A 53 7.62 -3.39 8.29
CA ARG A 53 6.98 -2.26 8.96
C ARG A 53 7.95 -1.09 9.08
N VAL A 54 7.55 0.08 8.57
CA VAL A 54 8.36 1.30 8.53
C VAL A 54 7.63 2.46 9.21
N LYS A 55 8.38 3.39 9.79
CA LYS A 55 7.80 4.59 10.43
C LYS A 55 7.25 5.59 9.42
N LYS A 56 7.86 5.66 8.23
CA LYS A 56 7.52 6.61 7.16
C LYS A 56 7.50 5.91 5.81
N LEU A 57 6.56 6.31 4.97
CA LEU A 57 6.47 5.88 3.57
C LEU A 57 6.86 7.07 2.70
N LYS A 58 8.18 7.36 2.62
CA LYS A 58 8.71 8.61 2.03
C LYS A 58 8.09 8.96 0.68
N MET A 59 8.12 8.03 -0.27
CA MET A 59 7.55 8.23 -1.62
C MET A 59 6.06 8.57 -1.59
N LEU A 60 5.30 7.93 -0.70
CA LEU A 60 3.87 8.21 -0.55
C LEU A 60 3.64 9.58 0.09
N GLU A 61 4.40 9.90 1.14
CA GLU A 61 4.32 11.17 1.86
C GLU A 61 4.71 12.35 0.92
N GLU A 62 5.73 12.18 0.09
CA GLU A 62 6.14 13.14 -0.94
C GLU A 62 5.08 13.31 -2.03
N ALA A 63 4.51 12.21 -2.53
CA ALA A 63 3.44 12.26 -3.52
C ALA A 63 2.19 12.97 -2.97
N GLN A 64 1.83 12.72 -1.71
CA GLN A 64 0.73 13.42 -1.03
C GLN A 64 1.02 14.91 -0.89
N ALA A 65 2.23 15.29 -0.48
CA ALA A 65 2.63 16.69 -0.37
C ALA A 65 2.62 17.41 -1.72
N SER A 66 3.13 16.77 -2.78
CA SER A 66 3.10 17.30 -4.14
C SER A 66 1.67 17.48 -4.65
N MET A 67 0.81 16.50 -4.42
CA MET A 67 -0.59 16.57 -4.83
C MET A 67 -1.34 17.66 -4.06
N ALA A 68 -1.09 17.82 -2.76
CA ALA A 68 -1.67 18.89 -1.97
C ALA A 68 -1.33 20.26 -2.56
N LYS A 69 -0.05 20.53 -2.81
CA LYS A 69 0.43 21.78 -3.47
C LYS A 69 -0.25 22.04 -4.81
N PHE A 70 -0.41 21.01 -5.63
CA PHE A 70 -1.09 21.12 -6.93
C PHE A 70 -2.56 21.54 -6.76
N THR A 71 -3.26 20.96 -5.78
CA THR A 71 -4.69 21.23 -5.54
C THR A 71 -4.98 22.53 -4.80
N THR A 72 -4.06 23.04 -3.98
CA THR A 72 -4.24 24.29 -3.22
C THR A 72 -3.85 25.54 -3.99
N GLY A 73 -3.27 25.40 -5.19
CA GLY A 73 -2.98 26.53 -6.08
C GLY A 73 -1.80 27.40 -5.63
N GLU A 74 -0.89 26.87 -4.80
CA GLU A 74 0.33 27.57 -4.35
C GLU A 74 1.33 27.89 -5.49
N ASN A 75 1.09 27.40 -6.72
CA ASN A 75 1.83 27.76 -7.92
C ASN A 75 1.15 28.91 -8.69
N ARG A 76 0.92 30.06 -8.07
CA ARG A 76 0.43 31.27 -8.77
C ARG A 76 1.47 32.36 -8.99
N ASP A 77 2.68 32.19 -8.48
CA ASP A 77 3.73 33.19 -8.61
C ASP A 77 4.92 32.61 -9.36
N GLU A 78 4.83 32.55 -10.69
CA GLU A 78 5.98 32.47 -11.61
C GLU A 78 5.45 32.70 -13.05
N ILE A 79 5.08 33.94 -13.36
CA ILE A 79 5.06 34.53 -14.71
C ILE A 79 5.78 35.88 -14.63
#